data_AF-A0A1F4CIC2-F1
#
_entry.id   AF-A0A1F4CIC2-F1
#
_cell.length_a   1.000
_cell.length_b   1.000
_cell.length_c   1.000
_cell.angle_alpha   90.00
_cell.angle_beta   90.00
_cell.angle_gamma   90.00
#
_symmetry.space_group_name_H-M   'P 1'
#
loop_
_entity.id
_entity.type
_entity.pdbx_description
1 polymer ?
#
loop_
_entity_poly.entity_id
_entity_poly.type
_entity_poly.pdbx_seq_one_letter_code
_entity_poly.pdbx_strand_id
1 'polypeptide(L)'
;MAHLSKDGLMFIHPTQNRSFTPREAARIQSFPDWFHFPSARTHAFRLIGNAVPPLVGEAVGTSVKSFLERIDMKSKAIKFGLAPLPRDEKEAVNWILPLLDLGDRALRGIPKEEFKRAWYSIAFLHAGLHPDSALEHGNRIGRKMRELVSLGHLEPRLLKPYYKQSGWPVVLAPIAKEAWRRYESGVLKEDEFYCSDAQMAGMCYRCPDLIEKVCGARNRLGRERRTQITA
;
A
#
# COMPACT_ATOMS: atom_id res chain seq x y z
N MET A 1 3.36 21.54 12.49
CA MET A 1 2.82 22.85 12.06
C MET A 1 3.97 23.64 11.48
N ALA A 2 3.89 24.12 10.23
CA ALA A 2 4.94 24.96 9.65
C ALA A 2 4.99 26.33 10.35
N HIS A 3 6.01 26.54 11.19
CA HIS A 3 6.24 27.81 11.92
C HIS A 3 6.34 29.00 10.97
N LEU A 4 6.90 28.79 9.78
CA LEU A 4 7.05 29.80 8.73
C LEU A 4 5.73 30.50 8.33
N SER A 5 4.58 29.85 8.48
CA SER A 5 3.27 30.45 8.17
C SER A 5 2.70 31.36 9.26
N LYS A 6 3.15 31.19 10.52
CA LYS A 6 2.67 31.93 11.70
C LYS A 6 3.68 32.96 12.18
N ASP A 7 4.97 32.63 12.04
CA ASP A 7 6.10 33.38 12.59
C ASP A 7 6.87 34.15 11.50
N GLY A 8 6.18 34.60 10.45
CA GLY A 8 6.82 35.25 9.30
C GLY A 8 7.64 36.50 9.65
N LEU A 9 7.32 37.16 10.77
CA LEU A 9 8.05 38.34 11.27
C LEU A 9 9.40 38.00 11.93
N MET A 10 9.67 36.74 12.26
CA MET A 10 10.97 36.31 12.80
C MET A 10 12.04 36.08 11.72
N PHE A 11 11.64 35.96 10.46
CA PHE A 11 12.54 35.68 9.33
C PHE A 11 12.66 36.90 8.43
N ILE A 12 13.54 37.83 8.82
CA ILE A 12 13.76 39.11 8.14
C ILE A 12 14.81 38.95 7.03
N HIS A 13 14.55 39.58 5.89
CA HIS A 13 15.49 39.59 4.78
C HIS A 13 16.78 40.33 5.18
N PRO A 14 17.99 39.80 4.90
CA PRO A 14 19.25 40.36 5.41
C PRO A 14 19.49 41.84 5.09
N THR A 15 19.01 42.32 3.94
CA THR A 15 19.26 43.68 3.45
C THR A 15 18.00 44.51 3.18
N GLN A 16 16.81 43.93 3.34
CA GLN A 16 15.54 44.60 3.00
C GLN A 16 14.63 44.59 4.22
N ASN A 17 13.95 45.70 4.51
CA ASN A 17 13.07 45.82 5.66
C ASN A 17 11.71 45.11 5.42
N ARG A 18 11.76 43.79 5.26
CA ARG A 18 10.62 42.90 5.06
C ARG A 18 10.96 41.48 5.51
N SER A 19 9.93 40.68 5.78
CA SER A 19 10.09 39.23 5.92
C SER A 19 10.44 38.55 4.59
N PHE A 20 10.87 37.29 4.67
CA PHE A 20 10.99 36.46 3.48
C PHE A 20 9.70 36.39 2.67
N THR A 21 9.89 36.24 1.36
CA THR A 21 8.85 35.86 0.40
C THR A 21 8.71 34.33 0.38
N PRO A 22 7.57 33.80 -0.10
CA PRO A 22 7.44 32.36 -0.35
C PRO A 22 8.54 31.83 -1.27
N ARG A 23 9.05 32.63 -2.22
CA ARG A 23 10.11 32.20 -3.13
C ARG A 23 11.45 32.02 -2.43
N GLU A 24 11.81 32.94 -1.55
CA GLU A 24 13.05 32.82 -0.76
C GLU A 24 13.00 31.61 0.17
N ALA A 25 11.87 31.40 0.85
CA ALA A 25 11.67 30.21 1.66
C ALA A 25 11.73 28.91 0.84
N ALA A 26 11.16 28.90 -0.36
CA ALA A 26 11.22 27.77 -1.26
C ALA A 26 12.67 27.44 -1.66
N ARG A 27 13.49 28.46 -1.97
CA ARG A 27 14.92 28.27 -2.29
C ARG A 27 15.71 27.70 -1.12
N ILE A 28 15.45 28.15 0.11
CA ILE A 28 16.06 27.58 1.32
C ILE A 28 15.71 26.09 1.43
N GLN A 29 14.46 25.73 1.12
CA GLN A 29 14.01 24.34 1.03
C GLN A 29 14.44 23.64 -0.26
N SER A 30 15.38 24.19 -1.03
CA SER A 30 15.90 23.63 -2.29
C SER A 30 14.88 23.41 -3.42
N PHE A 31 13.73 24.08 -3.36
CA PHE A 31 12.79 24.05 -4.47
C PHE A 31 13.35 24.79 -5.68
N PRO A 32 13.21 24.22 -6.89
CA PRO A 32 13.62 24.91 -8.10
C PRO A 32 12.71 26.12 -8.37
N ASP A 33 13.27 27.14 -9.00
CA ASP A 33 12.56 28.40 -9.23
C ASP A 33 11.33 28.27 -10.13
N TRP A 34 11.32 27.27 -11.02
CA TRP A 34 10.17 26.95 -11.87
C TRP A 34 8.99 26.31 -11.11
N PHE A 35 9.18 25.87 -9.85
CA PHE A 35 8.10 25.24 -9.09
C PHE A 35 7.14 26.29 -8.52
N HIS A 36 5.87 26.21 -8.92
CA HIS A 36 4.83 27.16 -8.51
C HIS A 36 4.01 26.63 -7.33
N PHE A 37 3.91 27.45 -6.28
CA PHE A 37 3.01 27.21 -5.14
C PHE A 37 1.69 27.96 -5.36
N PRO A 38 0.61 27.60 -4.64
CA PRO A 38 -0.64 28.36 -4.64
C PRO A 38 -0.41 29.85 -4.34
N SER A 39 -1.22 30.72 -4.94
CA SER A 39 -1.05 32.18 -4.85
C SER A 39 -1.20 32.75 -3.44
N ALA A 40 -2.00 32.11 -2.58
CA ALA A 40 -2.19 32.55 -1.20
C ALA A 40 -0.91 32.36 -0.38
N ARG A 41 -0.28 33.48 0.03
CA ARG A 41 1.00 33.53 0.74
C ARG A 41 1.08 32.58 1.94
N THR A 42 0.08 32.58 2.81
CA THR A 42 0.03 31.73 4.01
C THR A 42 -0.02 30.24 3.66
N HIS A 43 -0.75 29.87 2.61
CA HIS A 43 -0.82 28.48 2.15
C HIS A 43 0.51 28.04 1.54
N ALA A 44 1.14 28.90 0.74
CA ALA A 44 2.46 28.62 0.17
C ALA A 44 3.50 28.37 1.28
N PHE A 45 3.60 29.23 2.29
CA PHE A 45 4.52 29.00 3.41
C PHE A 45 4.24 27.73 4.19
N ARG A 46 2.97 27.38 4.37
CA ARG A 46 2.60 26.13 5.03
C ARG A 46 3.04 24.91 4.22
N LEU A 47 2.87 24.93 2.90
CA LEU A 47 3.33 23.85 2.02
C LEU A 47 4.86 23.75 2.02
N ILE A 48 5.55 24.89 1.82
CA ILE A 48 7.02 24.96 1.81
C ILE A 48 7.60 24.46 3.15
N GLY A 49 7.07 24.93 4.28
CA GLY A 49 7.61 24.60 5.60
C GLY A 49 7.32 23.17 6.07
N ASN A 50 6.28 22.53 5.55
CA ASN A 50 5.98 21.12 5.85
C ASN A 50 6.56 20.15 4.80
N ALA A 51 7.04 20.65 3.67
CA ALA A 51 7.58 19.80 2.63
C ALA A 51 8.95 19.23 3.02
N VAL A 52 9.28 18.07 2.45
CA VAL A 52 10.65 17.56 2.43
C VAL A 52 11.42 18.33 1.34
N PRO A 53 12.62 18.88 1.63
CA PRO A 53 13.43 19.56 0.62
C PRO A 53 13.72 18.65 -0.59
N PRO A 54 13.54 19.12 -1.85
CA PRO A 54 13.75 18.30 -3.03
C PRO A 54 15.14 17.64 -3.12
N LEU A 55 16.22 18.33 -2.75
CA LEU A 55 17.57 17.74 -2.78
C LEU A 55 17.73 16.58 -1.77
N VAL A 56 17.06 16.65 -0.62
CA VAL A 56 17.02 15.53 0.34
C VAL A 56 16.24 14.37 -0.25
N GLY A 57 15.08 14.65 -0.88
CA GLY A 57 14.30 13.65 -1.60
C GLY A 57 15.10 12.95 -2.71
N GLU A 58 15.88 13.71 -3.47
CA GLU A 58 16.75 13.19 -4.53
C GLU A 58 17.85 12.26 -3.99
N ALA A 59 18.53 12.65 -2.91
CA ALA A 59 19.58 11.85 -2.29
C ALA A 59 19.03 10.49 -1.77
N VAL A 60 17.88 10.52 -1.10
CA VAL A 60 17.19 9.30 -0.62
C VAL A 60 16.73 8.46 -1.80
N GLY A 61 16.07 9.07 -2.79
CA GLY A 61 15.59 8.38 -3.98
C GLY A 61 16.71 7.70 -4.77
N THR A 62 17.87 8.35 -4.91
CA THR A 62 19.05 7.78 -5.57
C THR A 62 19.62 6.59 -4.82
N SER A 63 19.63 6.65 -3.48
CA SER A 63 20.08 5.54 -2.63
C SER A 63 19.15 4.33 -2.76
N VAL A 64 17.83 4.55 -2.72
CA VAL A 64 16.81 3.51 -2.94
C VAL A 64 16.93 2.91 -4.33
N LYS A 65 17.05 3.75 -5.37
CA LYS A 65 17.27 3.30 -6.76
C LYS A 65 18.48 2.39 -6.85
N SER A 66 19.63 2.81 -6.31
CA SER A 66 20.87 2.03 -6.31
C SER A 66 20.72 0.68 -5.60
N PHE A 67 19.99 0.66 -4.48
CA PHE A 67 19.70 -0.57 -3.74
C PHE A 67 18.82 -1.53 -4.54
N LEU A 68 17.74 -1.03 -5.14
CA LEU A 68 16.84 -1.83 -5.97
C LEU A 68 17.55 -2.40 -7.20
N GLU A 69 18.40 -1.59 -7.86
CA GLU A 69 19.23 -2.05 -8.99
C GLU A 69 20.18 -3.19 -8.58
N ARG A 70 20.75 -3.14 -7.37
CA ARG A 70 21.59 -4.24 -6.85
C ARG A 70 20.81 -5.53 -6.59
N ILE A 71 19.55 -5.42 -6.16
CA ILE A 71 18.69 -6.59 -5.90
C ILE A 71 18.21 -7.23 -7.20
N ASP A 72 17.87 -6.44 -8.21
CA ASP A 72 17.35 -6.93 -9.48
C ASP A 72 18.36 -7.87 -10.19
N MET A 73 19.67 -7.62 -9.99
CA MET A 73 20.76 -8.46 -10.50
C MET A 73 20.85 -9.87 -9.90
N LYS A 74 20.17 -10.15 -8.77
CA LYS A 74 20.34 -11.44 -8.05
C LYS A 74 19.10 -12.35 -8.00
N SER A 75 17.93 -11.92 -8.45
CA SER A 75 16.69 -12.46 -7.85
C SER A 75 15.89 -13.62 -8.48
N LYS A 76 16.32 -14.46 -9.45
CA LYS A 76 15.54 -15.67 -9.91
C LYS A 76 13.99 -15.45 -10.09
N ALA A 77 13.20 -16.51 -10.33
CA ALA A 77 11.73 -16.40 -10.46
C ALA A 77 11.07 -15.98 -9.13
N ILE A 78 9.92 -15.27 -9.16
CA ILE A 78 9.11 -14.99 -7.97
C ILE A 78 8.73 -16.33 -7.34
N LYS A 79 9.15 -16.56 -6.09
CA LYS A 79 8.76 -17.72 -5.31
C LYS A 79 7.87 -17.24 -4.18
N PHE A 80 6.68 -17.81 -4.09
CA PHE A 80 5.82 -17.63 -2.93
C PHE A 80 6.28 -18.59 -1.84
N GLY A 81 6.63 -18.06 -0.67
CA GLY A 81 7.00 -18.83 0.52
C GLY A 81 5.79 -19.29 1.32
N LEU A 82 4.66 -18.58 1.19
CA LEU A 82 3.38 -18.95 1.81
C LEU A 82 2.69 -20.10 1.08
N ALA A 83 2.17 -21.04 1.87
CA ALA A 83 1.29 -22.11 1.40
C ALA A 83 0.25 -22.47 2.49
N PRO A 84 -0.97 -22.89 2.10
CA PRO A 84 -1.46 -23.03 0.72
C PRO A 84 -1.99 -21.70 0.16
N LEU A 85 -1.84 -21.46 -1.15
CA LEU A 85 -2.44 -20.30 -1.84
C LEU A 85 -3.53 -20.77 -2.81
N PRO A 86 -4.64 -20.01 -2.97
CA PRO A 86 -5.66 -20.32 -3.97
C PRO A 86 -5.09 -20.28 -5.39
N ARG A 87 -5.59 -21.16 -6.26
CA ARG A 87 -5.24 -21.19 -7.69
C ARG A 87 -6.05 -20.20 -8.51
N ASP A 88 -7.30 -19.98 -8.11
CA ASP A 88 -8.26 -19.09 -8.76
C ASP A 88 -9.23 -18.44 -7.76
N GLU A 89 -10.06 -17.52 -8.26
CA GLU A 89 -11.04 -16.82 -7.44
C GLU A 89 -12.14 -17.74 -6.88
N LYS A 90 -12.49 -18.83 -7.57
CA LYS A 90 -13.53 -19.77 -7.10
C LYS A 90 -13.04 -20.57 -5.90
N GLU A 91 -11.82 -21.09 -5.97
CA GLU A 91 -11.17 -21.76 -4.85
C GLU A 91 -11.02 -20.82 -3.65
N ALA A 92 -10.60 -19.57 -3.91
CA ALA A 92 -10.47 -18.57 -2.86
C ALA A 92 -11.80 -18.33 -2.13
N VAL A 93 -12.89 -18.13 -2.89
CA VAL A 93 -14.25 -17.97 -2.34
C VAL A 93 -14.67 -19.21 -1.56
N ASN A 94 -14.47 -20.42 -2.10
CA ASN A 94 -14.83 -21.67 -1.43
C ASN A 94 -14.13 -21.85 -0.07
N TRP A 95 -12.91 -21.36 0.10
CA TRP A 95 -12.20 -21.43 1.38
C TRP A 95 -12.74 -20.43 2.42
N ILE A 96 -13.28 -19.29 1.99
CA ILE A 96 -13.81 -18.26 2.91
C ILE A 96 -15.26 -18.54 3.28
N LEU A 97 -16.06 -19.08 2.35
CA LEU A 97 -17.51 -19.27 2.51
C LEU A 97 -17.91 -19.90 3.86
N PRO A 98 -17.26 -20.98 4.35
CA PRO A 98 -17.63 -21.59 5.63
C PRO A 98 -17.44 -20.68 6.85
N LEU A 99 -16.61 -19.64 6.74
CA LEU A 99 -16.30 -18.72 7.84
C LEU A 99 -17.16 -17.45 7.84
N LEU A 100 -17.81 -17.09 6.72
CA LEU A 100 -18.56 -15.83 6.59
C LEU A 100 -19.72 -15.72 7.57
N ASP A 101 -20.35 -16.84 7.90
CA ASP A 101 -21.54 -16.91 8.75
C ASP A 101 -21.20 -17.32 10.20
N LEU A 102 -19.91 -17.47 10.54
CA LEU A 102 -19.47 -17.84 11.89
C LEU A 102 -19.37 -16.60 12.79
N GLY A 103 -19.91 -16.73 14.01
CA GLY A 103 -19.69 -15.74 15.07
C GLY A 103 -18.30 -15.86 15.71
N ASP A 104 -17.88 -14.83 16.45
CA ASP A 104 -16.57 -14.72 17.12
C ASP A 104 -16.15 -15.99 17.88
N ARG A 105 -17.06 -16.64 18.60
CA ARG A 105 -16.75 -17.86 19.37
C ARG A 105 -16.43 -19.05 18.46
N ALA A 106 -17.17 -19.22 17.36
CA ALA A 106 -16.94 -20.32 16.42
C ALA A 106 -15.65 -20.10 15.64
N LEU A 107 -15.36 -18.86 15.22
CA LEU A 107 -14.10 -18.49 14.54
C LEU A 107 -12.85 -18.83 15.38
N ARG A 108 -12.92 -18.67 16.70
CA ARG A 108 -11.82 -19.06 17.61
C ARG A 108 -11.54 -20.56 17.62
N GLY A 109 -12.56 -21.37 17.36
CA GLY A 109 -12.45 -22.83 17.34
C GLY A 109 -11.86 -23.39 16.03
N ILE A 110 -11.77 -22.58 14.98
CA ILE A 110 -11.25 -23.03 13.68
C ILE A 110 -9.76 -23.36 13.78
N PRO A 111 -9.30 -24.53 13.30
CA PRO A 111 -7.88 -24.87 13.25
C PRO A 111 -7.03 -23.81 12.54
N LYS A 112 -5.76 -23.68 12.93
CA LYS A 112 -4.84 -22.68 12.34
C LYS A 112 -4.79 -22.77 10.81
N GLU A 113 -4.60 -23.97 10.27
CA GLU A 113 -4.41 -24.18 8.84
C GLU A 113 -5.68 -23.92 8.01
N GLU A 114 -6.85 -24.20 8.57
CA GLU A 114 -8.13 -23.88 7.92
C GLU A 114 -8.39 -22.38 7.91
N PHE A 115 -8.11 -21.70 9.04
CA PHE A 115 -8.19 -20.24 9.09
C PHE A 115 -7.21 -19.58 8.13
N LYS A 116 -5.97 -20.08 8.02
CA LYS A 116 -4.96 -19.57 7.08
C LYS A 116 -5.47 -19.61 5.64
N ARG A 117 -6.11 -20.70 5.22
CA ARG A 117 -6.73 -20.80 3.89
C ARG A 117 -7.71 -19.65 3.64
N ALA A 118 -8.67 -19.46 4.54
CA ALA A 118 -9.63 -18.37 4.42
C ALA A 118 -8.96 -16.99 4.45
N TRP A 119 -7.98 -16.79 5.34
CA TRP A 119 -7.26 -15.53 5.47
C TRP A 119 -6.47 -15.17 4.21
N TYR A 120 -5.74 -16.14 3.64
CA TYR A 120 -5.00 -15.96 2.40
C TYR A 120 -5.92 -15.74 1.20
N SER A 121 -7.08 -16.37 1.19
CA SER A 121 -8.09 -16.10 0.18
C SER A 121 -8.58 -14.65 0.22
N ILE A 122 -8.73 -14.03 1.40
CA ILE A 122 -9.14 -12.61 1.50
C ILE A 122 -8.07 -11.73 0.83
N ALA A 123 -6.80 -11.97 1.15
CA ALA A 123 -5.68 -11.25 0.53
C ALA A 123 -5.56 -11.50 -0.98
N PHE A 124 -5.81 -12.74 -1.41
CA PHE A 124 -5.82 -13.13 -2.81
C PHE A 124 -6.94 -12.43 -3.59
N LEU A 125 -8.13 -12.28 -3.00
CA LEU A 125 -9.26 -11.60 -3.64
C LEU A 125 -9.14 -10.07 -3.56
N HIS A 126 -8.57 -9.55 -2.47
CA HIS A 126 -8.55 -8.14 -2.14
C HIS A 126 -7.14 -7.63 -1.82
N ALA A 127 -6.36 -7.39 -2.87
CA ALA A 127 -4.98 -6.92 -2.71
C ALA A 127 -4.84 -5.51 -2.07
N GLY A 128 -5.95 -4.76 -1.93
CA GLY A 128 -5.97 -3.45 -1.28
C GLY A 128 -6.47 -3.45 0.17
N LEU A 129 -6.87 -4.60 0.73
CA LEU A 129 -7.30 -4.68 2.13
C LEU A 129 -6.11 -4.97 3.04
N HIS A 130 -5.74 -3.96 3.84
CA HIS A 130 -4.65 -4.09 4.80
C HIS A 130 -5.19 -4.59 6.16
N PRO A 131 -4.51 -5.56 6.82
CA PRO A 131 -4.91 -6.06 8.13
C PRO A 131 -4.98 -4.96 9.21
N ASP A 132 -4.05 -3.99 9.20
CA ASP A 132 -4.06 -2.91 10.23
C ASP A 132 -5.28 -2.01 10.13
N SER A 133 -5.80 -1.80 8.92
CA SER A 133 -7.04 -1.05 8.71
C SER A 133 -8.28 -1.85 9.13
N ALA A 134 -8.11 -3.11 9.54
CA ALA A 134 -9.21 -4.03 9.80
C ALA A 134 -9.96 -3.79 11.12
N LEU A 135 -9.31 -3.13 12.08
CA LEU A 135 -9.95 -2.81 13.37
C LEU A 135 -10.49 -1.37 13.39
N GLU A 136 -9.93 -0.49 12.57
CA GLU A 136 -10.24 0.94 12.54
C GLU A 136 -11.13 1.34 11.35
N HIS A 137 -12.25 0.64 11.22
CA HIS A 137 -13.17 0.79 10.09
C HIS A 137 -14.07 2.04 10.14
N GLY A 138 -14.24 2.62 11.33
CA GLY A 138 -15.24 3.65 11.59
C GLY A 138 -16.68 3.16 11.41
N ASN A 139 -17.65 4.07 11.55
CA ASN A 139 -19.09 3.73 11.55
C ASN A 139 -19.79 3.94 10.20
N ARG A 140 -19.07 4.43 9.18
CA ARG A 140 -19.67 4.82 7.89
C ARG A 140 -19.66 3.66 6.91
N ILE A 141 -20.84 3.23 6.49
CA ILE A 141 -21.02 2.12 5.53
C ILE A 141 -21.35 2.63 4.13
N GLY A 142 -20.70 2.08 3.12
CA GLY A 142 -20.93 2.30 1.70
C GLY A 142 -21.62 1.11 1.02
N ARG A 143 -22.36 1.39 -0.07
CA ARG A 143 -23.03 0.37 -0.91
C ARG A 143 -22.65 0.43 -2.39
N LYS A 144 -21.99 1.50 -2.84
CA LYS A 144 -21.57 1.70 -4.23
C LYS A 144 -20.04 1.55 -4.30
N MET A 145 -19.56 0.50 -4.93
CA MET A 145 -18.13 0.25 -5.18
C MET A 145 -17.95 0.18 -6.70
N ARG A 146 -16.87 0.76 -7.25
CA ARG A 146 -16.51 0.54 -8.66
C ARG A 146 -16.19 -0.95 -8.81
N GLU A 147 -16.85 -1.58 -9.76
CA GLU A 147 -16.98 -3.04 -9.83
C GLU A 147 -15.63 -3.73 -10.02
N LEU A 148 -15.26 -4.60 -9.07
CA LEU A 148 -14.52 -5.82 -9.40
C LEU A 148 -15.56 -6.75 -10.05
N VAL A 149 -15.74 -6.60 -11.37
CA VAL A 149 -16.84 -7.22 -12.14
C VAL A 149 -16.90 -8.75 -11.93
N SER A 150 -15.74 -9.42 -11.77
CA SER A 150 -15.66 -10.88 -11.61
C SER A 150 -16.15 -11.38 -10.24
N LEU A 151 -15.81 -10.68 -9.15
CA LEU A 151 -16.13 -11.11 -7.78
C LEU A 151 -17.62 -10.96 -7.43
N GLY A 152 -18.29 -9.97 -8.03
CA GLY A 152 -19.71 -9.70 -7.77
C GLY A 152 -20.66 -10.80 -8.21
N HIS A 153 -20.23 -11.68 -9.13
CA HIS A 153 -21.03 -12.81 -9.60
C HIS A 153 -20.88 -14.07 -8.72
N LEU A 154 -19.77 -14.20 -7.99
CA LEU A 154 -19.46 -15.39 -7.18
C LEU A 154 -20.05 -15.28 -5.77
N GLU A 155 -19.75 -14.18 -5.06
CA GLU A 155 -20.28 -13.94 -3.71
C GLU A 155 -20.35 -12.42 -3.46
N PRO A 156 -21.53 -11.79 -3.66
CA PRO A 156 -21.71 -10.34 -3.54
C PRO A 156 -21.37 -9.79 -2.15
N ARG A 157 -21.50 -10.59 -1.08
CA ARG A 157 -21.21 -10.17 0.30
C ARG A 157 -19.75 -9.79 0.50
N LEU A 158 -18.84 -10.36 -0.29
CA LEU A 158 -17.41 -10.02 -0.29
C LEU A 158 -17.11 -8.63 -0.88
N LEU A 159 -18.09 -7.95 -1.49
CA LEU A 159 -17.91 -6.59 -2.01
C LEU A 159 -18.75 -5.56 -1.25
N LYS A 160 -19.97 -5.93 -0.83
CA LYS A 160 -20.95 -5.00 -0.28
C LYS A 160 -21.78 -5.66 0.83
N PRO A 161 -22.14 -4.93 1.89
CA PRO A 161 -21.71 -3.56 2.22
C PRO A 161 -20.25 -3.52 2.68
N TYR A 162 -19.61 -2.34 2.64
CA TYR A 162 -18.22 -2.14 3.06
C TYR A 162 -18.05 -0.89 3.93
N TYR A 163 -17.01 -0.85 4.74
CA TYR A 163 -16.63 0.30 5.55
C TYR A 163 -15.91 1.35 4.70
N LYS A 164 -16.41 2.59 4.69
CA LYS A 164 -15.87 3.64 3.80
C LYS A 164 -14.43 4.05 4.13
N GLN A 165 -14.02 3.95 5.40
CA GLN A 165 -12.71 4.39 5.85
C GLN A 165 -11.61 3.36 5.51
N SER A 166 -11.89 2.08 5.75
CA SER A 166 -10.92 1.00 5.57
C SER A 166 -11.05 0.28 4.23
N GLY A 167 -12.20 0.39 3.57
CA GLY A 167 -12.55 -0.36 2.35
C GLY A 167 -13.00 -1.80 2.61
N TRP A 168 -12.93 -2.29 3.85
CA TRP A 168 -13.23 -3.69 4.17
C TRP A 168 -14.73 -4.01 4.01
N PRO A 169 -15.08 -5.13 3.36
CA PRO A 169 -16.42 -5.68 3.39
C PRO A 169 -16.85 -5.98 4.83
N VAL A 170 -18.07 -5.60 5.19
CA VAL A 170 -18.58 -5.74 6.56
C VAL A 170 -18.61 -7.22 6.98
N VAL A 171 -18.89 -8.13 6.05
CA VAL A 171 -18.91 -9.58 6.31
C VAL A 171 -17.54 -10.14 6.70
N LEU A 172 -16.44 -9.47 6.32
CA LEU A 172 -15.08 -9.93 6.60
C LEU A 172 -14.51 -9.40 7.92
N ALA A 173 -15.16 -8.41 8.54
CA ALA A 173 -14.67 -7.82 9.78
C ALA A 173 -14.50 -8.83 10.94
N PRO A 174 -15.42 -9.80 11.17
CA PRO A 174 -15.22 -10.81 12.20
C PRO A 174 -13.99 -11.68 11.95
N ILE A 175 -13.73 -12.06 10.70
CA ILE A 175 -12.56 -12.86 10.32
C ILE A 175 -11.28 -12.05 10.55
N ALA A 176 -11.27 -10.77 10.18
CA ALA A 176 -10.10 -9.92 10.38
C ALA A 176 -9.79 -9.65 11.85
N LYS A 177 -10.83 -9.50 12.68
CA LYS A 177 -10.69 -9.41 14.15
C LYS A 177 -10.07 -10.69 14.73
N GLU A 178 -10.49 -11.86 14.24
CA GLU A 178 -9.89 -13.13 14.65
C GLU A 178 -8.44 -13.28 14.16
N ALA A 179 -8.10 -12.77 12.97
CA ALA A 179 -6.73 -12.76 12.46
C ALA A 179 -5.81 -11.93 13.38
N TRP A 180 -6.26 -10.74 13.78
CA TRP A 180 -5.56 -9.90 14.75
C TRP A 180 -5.31 -10.61 16.08
N ARG A 181 -6.35 -11.22 16.65
CA ARG A 181 -6.22 -11.98 17.90
C ARG A 181 -5.19 -13.11 17.78
N ARG A 182 -5.18 -13.83 16.65
CA ARG A 182 -4.22 -14.91 16.39
C ARG A 182 -2.80 -14.39 16.19
N TYR A 183 -2.63 -13.22 15.59
CA TYR A 183 -1.34 -12.56 15.44
C TYR A 183 -0.80 -12.08 16.80
N GLU A 184 -1.59 -11.38 17.59
CA GLU A 184 -1.20 -10.89 18.93
C GLU A 184 -0.87 -12.03 19.91
N SER A 185 -1.53 -13.18 19.76
CA SER A 185 -1.23 -14.38 20.55
C SER A 185 -0.07 -15.23 20.00
N GLY A 186 0.57 -14.81 18.90
CA GLY A 186 1.68 -15.53 18.27
C GLY A 186 1.29 -16.80 17.51
N VAL A 187 0.00 -17.07 17.33
CA VAL A 187 -0.50 -18.21 16.55
C VAL A 187 -0.23 -17.99 15.06
N LEU A 188 -0.43 -16.78 14.56
CA LEU A 188 -0.02 -16.36 13.21
C LEU A 188 1.31 -15.62 13.30
N LYS A 189 2.24 -15.98 12.41
CA LYS A 189 3.47 -15.22 12.20
C LYS A 189 3.20 -13.97 11.36
N GLU A 190 4.16 -13.04 11.33
CA GLU A 190 4.06 -11.78 10.58
C GLU A 190 3.81 -12.00 9.08
N ASP A 191 4.54 -12.92 8.46
CA ASP A 191 4.35 -13.30 7.05
C ASP A 191 2.98 -13.94 6.81
N GLU A 192 2.49 -14.75 7.75
CA GLU A 192 1.15 -15.34 7.70
C GLU A 192 0.04 -14.30 7.95
N PHE A 193 0.30 -13.24 8.71
CA PHE A 193 -0.67 -12.20 9.02
C PHE A 193 -0.81 -11.19 7.87
N TYR A 194 0.31 -10.62 7.40
CA TYR A 194 0.30 -9.67 6.28
C TYR A 194 0.10 -10.36 4.92
N CYS A 195 0.45 -11.64 4.81
CA CYS A 195 0.16 -12.53 3.69
C CYS A 195 0.42 -11.92 2.30
N SER A 196 1.52 -11.18 2.16
CA SER A 196 1.89 -10.47 0.93
C SER A 196 1.99 -11.39 -0.29
N ASP A 197 2.44 -12.63 -0.11
CA ASP A 197 2.48 -13.62 -1.21
C ASP A 197 1.09 -13.94 -1.75
N ALA A 198 0.07 -14.00 -0.88
CA ALA A 198 -1.30 -14.26 -1.30
C ALA A 198 -1.86 -13.07 -2.11
N GLN A 199 -1.56 -11.84 -1.67
CA GLN A 199 -1.90 -10.63 -2.42
C GLN A 199 -1.25 -10.64 -3.81
N MET A 200 0.04 -10.94 -3.86
CA MET A 200 0.80 -11.00 -5.11
C MET A 200 0.29 -12.12 -6.03
N ALA A 201 -0.01 -13.30 -5.50
CA ALA A 201 -0.61 -14.40 -6.25
C ALA A 201 -1.94 -13.99 -6.88
N GLY A 202 -2.80 -13.31 -6.13
CA GLY A 202 -4.08 -12.79 -6.63
C GLY A 202 -3.92 -11.71 -7.71
N MET A 203 -2.95 -10.80 -7.55
CA MET A 203 -2.62 -9.80 -8.58
C MET A 203 -2.10 -10.47 -9.87
N CYS A 204 -1.22 -11.46 -9.73
CA CYS A 204 -0.67 -12.25 -10.83
C CYS A 204 -1.77 -13.02 -11.57
N TYR A 205 -2.74 -13.58 -10.85
CA TYR A 205 -3.90 -14.25 -11.45
C TYR A 205 -4.77 -13.30 -12.29
N ARG A 206 -5.10 -12.11 -11.75
CA ARG A 206 -5.96 -11.12 -12.43
C ARG A 206 -5.26 -10.38 -13.57
N CYS A 207 -3.94 -10.24 -13.50
CA CYS A 207 -3.13 -9.60 -14.54
C CYS A 207 -1.93 -10.49 -14.87
N PRO A 208 -2.09 -11.50 -15.73
CA PRO A 208 -0.99 -12.38 -16.14
C PRO A 208 0.18 -11.59 -16.75
N ASP A 209 -0.14 -10.53 -17.52
CA ASP A 209 0.84 -9.60 -18.07
C ASP A 209 1.67 -8.88 -17.01
N LEU A 210 1.20 -8.78 -15.76
CA LEU A 210 1.98 -8.19 -14.67
C LEU A 210 3.25 -9.01 -14.43
N ILE A 211 3.15 -10.34 -14.51
CA ILE A 211 4.31 -11.24 -14.39
C ILE A 211 5.27 -11.00 -15.56
N GLU A 212 4.75 -10.93 -16.79
CA GLU A 212 5.57 -10.67 -17.97
C GLU A 212 6.16 -9.26 -18.00
N LYS A 213 5.46 -8.25 -17.47
CA LYS A 213 5.96 -6.87 -17.36
C LYS A 213 7.02 -6.76 -16.29
N VAL A 214 6.83 -7.39 -15.13
CA VAL A 214 7.83 -7.45 -14.06
C VAL A 214 9.08 -8.22 -14.54
N CYS A 215 8.90 -9.37 -15.19
CA CYS A 215 10.00 -10.16 -15.75
C CYS A 215 10.62 -9.54 -17.02
N GLY A 216 9.84 -8.82 -17.81
CA GLY A 216 10.22 -8.26 -19.11
C GLY A 216 10.87 -6.88 -19.02
N ALA A 217 10.41 -6.01 -18.11
CA ALA A 217 11.10 -4.77 -17.75
C ALA A 217 12.50 -5.08 -17.20
N ARG A 218 12.60 -6.14 -16.40
CA ARG A 218 13.84 -6.72 -15.88
C ARG A 218 14.81 -7.16 -17.00
N ASN A 219 14.31 -7.82 -18.04
CA ASN A 219 15.13 -8.24 -19.18
C ASN A 219 15.60 -7.07 -20.07
N ARG A 220 14.78 -6.02 -20.25
CA ARG A 220 15.19 -4.81 -21.00
C ARG A 220 16.28 -4.02 -20.29
N LEU A 221 16.13 -3.78 -18.99
CA LEU A 221 17.13 -3.11 -18.15
C LEU A 221 18.47 -3.86 -18.15
N GLY A 222 18.45 -5.20 -18.15
CA GLY A 222 19.65 -6.02 -18.27
C GLY A 222 20.34 -5.95 -19.65
N ARG A 223 19.57 -5.79 -20.74
CA ARG A 223 20.11 -5.67 -22.10
C ARG A 223 20.71 -4.28 -22.36
N GLU A 224 20.02 -3.21 -21.97
CA GLU A 224 20.49 -1.82 -22.15
C GLU A 224 21.81 -1.55 -21.41
N ARG A 225 22.04 -2.18 -20.25
CA ARG A 225 23.31 -2.06 -19.50
C ARG A 225 24.47 -2.86 -20.09
N ARG A 226 24.21 -3.96 -20.80
CA ARG A 226 25.29 -4.70 -21.50
C ARG A 226 25.85 -3.92 -22.68
N THR A 227 25.01 -3.16 -23.39
CA THR A 227 25.43 -2.34 -24.52
C THR A 227 26.25 -1.12 -24.09
N GLN A 228 26.07 -0.61 -22.86
CA GLN A 228 26.83 0.53 -22.33
C GLN A 228 28.21 0.18 -21.74
N ILE A 229 28.50 -1.10 -21.47
CA ILE A 229 29.79 -1.56 -20.91
C ILE A 229 30.75 -2.01 -22.05
N THR A 230 30.24 -2.18 -23.27
CA THR A 230 31.02 -2.58 -24.45
C THR A 230 31.32 -1.42 -25.42
N ALA A 231 31.15 -0.17 -24.98
CA ALA A 231 31.44 1.04 -25.76
C ALA A 231 32.45 1.92 -25.02
#